data_AF-A0A8K0L5Z0-F1
#
_entry.id   AF-A0A8K0L5Z0-F1
#
_cell.length_a   1.000
_cell.length_b   1.000
_cell.length_c   1.000
_cell.angle_alpha   90.00
_cell.angle_beta   90.00
_cell.angle_gamma   90.00
#
_symmetry.space_group_name_H-M   'P 1'
#
loop_
_entity.id
_entity.type
_entity.pdbx_description
1 polymer ?
#
loop_
_entity_poly.entity_id
_entity_poly.type
_entity_poly.pdbx_seq_one_letter_code
_entity_poly.pdbx_strand_id
1 'polypeptide(L)'
;MTSVFQAKKAKILEQLSTPTQDYTDASPKGSVDAPVQTLVKEINDIESLVTTSSCSGRIAIYIEGYPSVARSSQGKGGGSWLFVSHTPLDEQVGQDASTSLFSQLLSSPQNESHVSVSPQMQTSTDLNSAMPSGTRLLHFKFEPLILHILCSSLWAARKVLIASQAAGFRESGISSVPEPARPTNTPTSTQAESTGLEQLDGRHFTEREGADVARGGKRQYPKRERKSQKQTLDGPVMVAVRTTGLAIDAPVGYLGEDDNIKLVVSDAYLSGLVRMGNQRFATNEERKQRLRNGIMQAFRVDD
;
A
#
# COMPACT_ATOMS: atom_id res chain seq x y z
N MET A 1 7.52 29.64 18.42
CA MET A 1 6.34 28.77 18.27
C MET A 1 6.76 27.54 17.49
N THR A 2 6.52 26.34 18.01
CA THR A 2 6.78 25.08 17.29
C THR A 2 5.84 24.98 16.10
N SER A 3 6.36 24.70 14.91
CA SER A 3 5.51 24.53 13.71
C SER A 3 4.61 23.30 13.84
N VAL A 4 3.49 23.28 13.10
CA VAL A 4 2.58 22.11 13.03
C VAL A 4 3.34 20.83 12.65
N PHE A 5 4.31 20.96 11.74
CA PHE A 5 5.17 19.86 11.36
C PHE A 5 6.05 19.38 12.53
N GLN A 6 6.78 20.28 13.19
CA GLN A 6 7.68 19.92 14.28
C GLN A 6 6.92 19.25 15.44
N ALA A 7 5.71 19.72 15.76
CA ALA A 7 4.86 19.08 16.77
C ALA A 7 4.45 17.66 16.37
N LYS A 8 4.07 17.43 15.10
CA LYS A 8 3.76 16.09 14.58
C LYS A 8 5.00 15.18 14.57
N LYS A 9 6.15 15.70 14.13
CA LYS A 9 7.41 14.97 14.09
C LYS A 9 7.82 14.50 15.48
N ALA A 10 7.78 15.39 16.48
CA ALA A 10 8.10 15.02 17.86
C ALA A 10 7.22 13.87 18.36
N LYS A 11 5.90 13.95 18.14
CA LYS A 11 4.96 12.89 18.52
C LYS A 11 5.23 11.56 17.80
N ILE A 12 5.53 11.58 16.51
CA ILE A 12 5.82 10.36 15.74
C ILE A 12 7.13 9.73 16.20
N LEU A 13 8.17 10.54 16.46
CA LEU A 13 9.44 10.03 16.96
C LEU A 13 9.33 9.45 18.36
N GLU A 14 8.54 10.08 19.24
CA GLU A 14 8.20 9.53 20.55
C GLU A 14 7.57 8.14 20.40
N GLN A 15 6.56 8.00 19.53
CA GLN A 15 5.93 6.71 19.23
C GLN A 15 6.92 5.67 18.70
N LEU A 16 7.82 6.06 17.79
CA LEU A 16 8.85 5.17 17.22
C LEU A 16 9.95 4.78 18.23
N SER A 17 10.14 5.57 19.29
CA SER A 17 11.15 5.33 20.31
C SER A 17 10.70 4.42 21.45
N THR A 18 9.40 4.13 21.54
CA THR A 18 8.84 3.21 22.54
C THR A 18 9.31 1.78 22.24
N PRO A 19 9.81 1.02 23.23
CA PRO A 19 10.20 -0.38 23.04
C PRO A 19 9.07 -1.20 22.41
N THR A 20 9.46 -2.19 21.60
CA THR A 20 8.62 -3.02 20.70
C THR A 20 7.38 -3.66 21.36
N GLN A 21 7.29 -3.70 22.68
CA GLN A 21 6.15 -4.25 23.41
C GLN A 21 4.91 -3.33 23.40
N ASP A 22 5.07 -2.02 23.16
CA ASP A 22 3.96 -1.05 23.15
C ASP A 22 3.82 -0.25 21.83
N TYR A 23 4.68 -0.51 20.84
CA TYR A 23 4.59 0.15 19.54
C TYR A 23 3.56 -0.55 18.65
N THR A 24 2.62 0.22 18.11
CA THR A 24 1.70 -0.25 17.07
C THR A 24 1.98 0.54 15.80
N ASP A 25 2.93 0.07 14.97
CA ASP A 25 2.95 0.46 13.57
C ASP A 25 1.58 0.16 12.94
N ALA A 26 1.14 0.96 11.98
CA ALA A 26 -0.04 0.63 11.18
C ALA A 26 0.19 -0.61 10.28
N SER A 27 1.44 -1.08 10.20
CA SER A 27 1.80 -2.42 9.72
C SER A 27 1.38 -3.48 10.75
N PRO A 28 0.81 -4.64 10.34
CA PRO A 28 0.37 -5.70 11.25
C PRO A 28 1.40 -6.20 12.27
N LYS A 29 2.70 -5.92 12.03
CA LYS A 29 3.86 -6.39 12.82
C LYS A 29 4.17 -5.52 14.04
N GLY A 30 3.64 -4.30 14.15
CA GLY A 30 3.86 -3.44 15.31
C GLY A 30 5.32 -3.02 15.55
N SER A 31 6.22 -3.18 14.58
CA SER A 31 7.65 -2.87 14.72
C SER A 31 8.29 -2.53 13.37
N VAL A 32 9.33 -1.68 13.39
CA VAL A 32 10.12 -1.36 12.19
C VAL A 32 10.97 -2.57 11.81
N ASP A 33 10.87 -3.00 10.56
CA ASP A 33 11.69 -4.10 10.05
C ASP A 33 13.19 -3.79 10.16
N ALA A 34 13.97 -4.74 10.68
CA ALA A 34 15.43 -4.60 10.80
C ALA A 34 16.11 -4.16 9.48
N PRO A 35 15.75 -4.70 8.28
CA PRO A 35 16.36 -4.30 7.02
C PRO A 35 16.06 -2.88 6.52
N VAL A 36 15.19 -2.10 7.19
CA VAL A 36 14.90 -0.70 6.81
C VAL A 36 15.18 0.30 7.93
N GLN A 37 15.51 -0.19 9.13
CA GLN A 37 15.68 0.64 10.33
C GLN A 37 16.73 1.75 10.13
N THR A 38 17.87 1.44 9.52
CA THR A 38 18.92 2.43 9.22
C THR A 38 18.40 3.56 8.33
N LEU A 39 17.72 3.21 7.23
CA LEU A 39 17.14 4.19 6.30
C LEU A 39 16.09 5.06 6.99
N VAL A 40 15.21 4.45 7.79
CA VAL A 40 14.18 5.15 8.57
C VAL A 40 14.81 6.16 9.52
N LYS A 41 15.84 5.74 10.28
CA LYS A 41 16.55 6.61 11.21
C LYS A 41 17.15 7.82 10.49
N GLU A 42 17.88 7.60 9.40
CA GLU A 42 18.55 8.69 8.70
C GLU A 42 17.57 9.66 8.04
N ILE A 43 16.44 9.17 7.51
CA ILE A 43 15.36 10.04 7.02
C ILE A 43 14.81 10.90 8.17
N ASN A 44 14.63 10.30 9.36
CA ASN A 44 14.12 10.99 10.54
C ASN A 44 15.11 12.01 11.12
N ASP A 45 16.41 11.82 10.91
CA ASP A 45 17.45 12.78 11.29
C ASP A 45 17.39 14.07 10.44
N ILE A 46 16.76 14.05 9.25
CA ILE A 46 16.55 15.24 8.42
C ILE A 46 15.44 16.12 9.02
N GLU A 47 15.76 17.37 9.38
CA GLU A 47 14.85 18.27 10.11
C GLU A 47 13.45 18.34 9.49
N SER A 48 13.37 18.43 8.15
CA SER A 48 12.13 18.62 7.40
C SER A 48 11.33 17.34 7.08
N LEU A 49 11.78 16.17 7.54
CA LEU A 49 11.14 14.88 7.24
C LEU A 49 10.85 14.06 8.50
N VAL A 50 9.83 13.20 8.43
CA VAL A 50 9.59 12.12 9.39
C VAL A 50 8.84 10.96 8.73
N THR A 51 9.27 9.72 8.95
CA THR A 51 8.59 8.51 8.48
C THR A 51 7.41 8.18 9.38
N THR A 52 6.26 7.83 8.80
CA THR A 52 5.05 7.48 9.57
C THR A 52 4.68 6.00 9.50
N SER A 53 5.25 5.25 8.54
CA SER A 53 5.17 3.78 8.45
C SER A 53 6.18 3.30 7.41
N SER A 54 6.61 2.05 7.55
CA SER A 54 7.60 1.44 6.65
C SER A 54 7.38 -0.06 6.50
N CYS A 55 7.62 -0.59 5.31
CA CYS A 55 7.81 -2.02 5.07
C CYS A 55 9.08 -2.19 4.23
N SER A 56 10.00 -3.03 4.67
CA SER A 56 11.30 -3.26 4.02
C SER A 56 11.21 -4.02 2.68
N GLY A 57 10.07 -4.66 2.46
CA GLY A 57 9.79 -5.63 1.40
C GLY A 57 9.63 -7.03 1.99
N ARG A 58 8.83 -7.89 1.35
CA ARG A 58 8.52 -9.22 1.87
C ARG A 58 8.21 -10.24 0.79
N ILE A 59 8.56 -11.49 1.06
CA ILE A 59 7.92 -12.66 0.46
C ILE A 59 6.76 -13.07 1.36
N ALA A 60 5.62 -13.41 0.77
CA ALA A 60 4.47 -13.86 1.52
C ALA A 60 3.66 -14.92 0.78
N ILE A 61 2.99 -15.78 1.53
CA ILE A 61 1.89 -16.60 1.04
C ILE A 61 0.62 -16.05 1.68
N TYR A 62 -0.31 -15.62 0.85
CA TYR A 62 -1.53 -14.95 1.25
C TYR A 62 -2.75 -15.73 0.73
N ILE A 63 -3.72 -15.97 1.59
CA ILE A 63 -5.04 -16.45 1.18
C ILE A 63 -6.02 -15.28 1.12
N GLU A 64 -6.72 -15.13 0.00
CA GLU A 64 -7.74 -14.09 -0.19
C GLU A 64 -8.85 -14.19 0.86
N GLY A 65 -9.56 -13.11 1.16
CA GLY A 65 -10.73 -13.17 2.05
C GLY A 65 -12.02 -13.57 1.33
N TYR A 66 -13.08 -13.85 2.08
CA TYR A 66 -14.39 -14.08 1.48
C TYR A 66 -14.95 -12.78 0.88
N PRO A 67 -15.49 -12.80 -0.34
CA PRO A 67 -16.08 -11.61 -0.97
C PRO A 67 -17.22 -10.95 -0.18
N SER A 68 -17.82 -11.65 0.80
CA SER A 68 -19.05 -11.26 1.49
C SER A 68 -18.89 -10.87 2.98
N VAL A 69 -17.69 -10.93 3.58
CA VAL A 69 -17.53 -10.67 5.02
C VAL A 69 -16.71 -9.40 5.26
N ALA A 70 -17.37 -8.41 5.89
CA ALA A 70 -16.80 -7.11 6.20
C ALA A 70 -15.58 -7.22 7.14
N ARG A 71 -14.44 -6.71 6.67
CA ARG A 71 -13.30 -6.13 7.43
C ARG A 71 -12.98 -6.81 8.77
N SER A 72 -12.22 -7.90 8.75
CA SER A 72 -11.35 -8.25 9.88
C SER A 72 -10.01 -7.49 9.78
N SER A 73 -9.36 -7.31 10.94
CA SER A 73 -8.13 -6.51 11.16
C SER A 73 -6.84 -7.19 10.68
N GLN A 74 -6.91 -8.43 10.21
CA GLN A 74 -5.81 -9.18 9.60
C GLN A 74 -6.06 -9.24 8.10
N GLY A 75 -5.35 -8.42 7.32
CA GLY A 75 -5.50 -8.34 5.86
C GLY A 75 -6.76 -7.58 5.44
N LYS A 76 -6.60 -6.49 4.71
CA LYS A 76 -7.72 -5.67 4.20
C LYS A 76 -8.64 -6.54 3.31
N GLY A 77 -9.72 -7.08 3.88
CA GLY A 77 -10.70 -7.91 3.17
C GLY A 77 -10.95 -9.32 3.72
N GLY A 78 -10.43 -9.68 4.91
CA GLY A 78 -10.72 -10.99 5.52
C GLY A 78 -9.82 -12.15 5.07
N GLY A 79 -8.71 -11.84 4.40
CA GLY A 79 -7.70 -12.82 4.00
C GLY A 79 -6.54 -12.91 4.99
N SER A 80 -5.78 -14.01 4.94
CA SER A 80 -4.78 -14.35 5.96
C SER A 80 -3.38 -14.50 5.37
N TRP A 81 -2.37 -14.10 6.13
CA TRP A 81 -0.98 -14.35 5.79
C TRP A 81 -0.58 -15.71 6.38
N LEU A 82 -0.34 -16.71 5.52
CA LEU A 82 0.10 -18.05 5.93
C LEU A 82 1.62 -18.13 6.06
N PHE A 83 2.31 -17.30 5.30
CA PHE A 83 3.76 -17.15 5.35
C PHE A 83 4.13 -15.69 5.17
N VAL A 84 5.10 -15.19 5.94
CA VAL A 84 5.71 -13.88 5.75
C VAL A 84 7.20 -13.96 6.08
N SER A 85 8.05 -13.43 5.22
CA SER A 85 9.46 -13.18 5.52
C SER A 85 9.90 -11.84 4.95
N HIS A 86 10.61 -11.05 5.76
CA HIS A 86 11.17 -9.75 5.36
C HIS A 86 12.63 -9.85 4.89
N THR A 87 13.17 -11.07 4.81
CA THR A 87 14.52 -11.37 4.34
C THR A 87 14.48 -12.39 3.20
N PRO A 88 15.53 -12.48 2.39
CA PRO A 88 15.68 -13.59 1.45
C PRO A 88 15.54 -14.94 2.18
N LEU A 89 14.88 -15.89 1.54
CA LEU A 89 14.75 -17.26 2.04
C LEU A 89 16.02 -18.05 1.77
N ASP A 90 16.34 -18.99 2.66
CA ASP A 90 17.58 -19.77 2.57
C ASP A 90 17.61 -20.63 1.29
N GLU A 91 18.77 -20.75 0.65
CA GLU A 91 18.94 -21.54 -0.58
C GLU A 91 18.68 -23.05 -0.39
N GLN A 92 18.66 -23.50 0.86
CA GLN A 92 18.38 -24.89 1.26
C GLN A 92 16.88 -25.22 1.25
N VAL A 93 16.02 -24.20 1.16
CA VAL A 93 14.56 -24.37 1.11
C VAL A 93 14.17 -25.11 -0.19
N GLY A 94 13.53 -26.26 -0.05
CA GLY A 94 13.13 -27.14 -1.16
C GLY A 94 14.18 -28.18 -1.58
N GLN A 95 15.27 -28.34 -0.83
CA GLN A 95 16.26 -29.41 -1.09
C GLN A 95 15.89 -30.74 -0.42
N ASP A 96 15.09 -30.70 0.65
CA ASP A 96 14.57 -31.90 1.29
C ASP A 96 13.40 -32.47 0.47
N ALA A 97 13.59 -33.66 -0.10
CA ALA A 97 12.56 -34.35 -0.88
C ALA A 97 11.52 -35.08 -0.01
N SER A 98 11.72 -35.15 1.31
CA SER A 98 10.83 -35.86 2.22
C SER A 98 9.54 -35.09 2.54
N THR A 99 9.55 -33.77 2.36
CA THR A 99 8.42 -32.89 2.65
C THR A 99 8.19 -31.91 1.50
N SER A 100 6.94 -31.53 1.24
CA SER A 100 6.65 -30.55 0.19
C SER A 100 7.28 -29.19 0.53
N LEU A 101 7.73 -28.45 -0.48
CA LEU A 101 8.29 -27.11 -0.30
C LEU A 101 7.32 -26.16 0.43
N PHE A 102 6.02 -26.26 0.15
CA PHE A 102 5.02 -25.47 0.85
C PHE A 102 5.00 -25.75 2.36
N SER A 103 5.05 -27.02 2.77
CA SER A 103 5.15 -27.41 4.18
C SER A 103 6.44 -26.87 4.81
N GLN A 104 7.57 -26.96 4.11
CA GLN A 104 8.85 -26.42 4.58
C GLN A 104 8.76 -24.91 4.82
N LEU A 105 8.10 -24.16 3.94
CA LEU A 105 7.89 -22.71 4.12
C LEU A 105 7.03 -22.42 5.34
N LEU A 106 5.90 -23.11 5.51
CA LEU A 106 5.00 -22.87 6.65
C LEU A 106 5.67 -23.18 7.99
N SER A 107 6.49 -24.23 8.05
CA SER A 107 7.24 -24.65 9.24
C SER A 107 8.60 -23.95 9.40
N SER A 108 8.99 -23.08 8.47
CA SER A 108 10.28 -22.41 8.50
C SER A 108 10.39 -21.48 9.70
N PRO A 109 11.56 -21.42 10.38
CA PRO A 109 11.82 -20.41 11.41
C PRO A 109 11.81 -18.97 10.85
N GLN A 110 11.93 -18.80 9.53
CA GLN A 110 11.82 -17.50 8.85
C GLN A 110 10.36 -17.06 8.64
N ASN A 111 9.38 -17.90 8.99
CA ASN A 111 7.96 -17.55 8.91
C ASN A 111 7.56 -16.65 10.08
N GLU A 112 7.39 -15.36 9.80
CA GLU A 112 6.94 -14.34 10.75
C GLU A 112 5.40 -14.22 10.82
N SER A 113 4.65 -15.16 10.22
CA SER A 113 3.19 -15.13 10.33
C SER A 113 2.71 -15.63 11.70
N HIS A 114 1.72 -14.94 12.28
CA HIS A 114 1.10 -15.31 13.56
C HIS A 114 -0.10 -16.27 13.40
N VAL A 115 -0.34 -16.77 12.18
CA VAL A 115 -1.45 -17.67 11.90
C VAL A 115 -0.97 -19.11 12.06
N SER A 116 -1.35 -19.74 13.17
CA SER A 116 -1.21 -21.19 13.33
C SER A 116 -2.21 -21.88 12.41
N VAL A 117 -1.78 -22.24 11.21
CA VAL A 117 -2.57 -23.10 10.33
C VAL A 117 -2.36 -24.53 10.82
N SER A 118 -3.40 -25.17 11.37
CA SER A 118 -3.42 -26.62 11.58
C SER A 118 -3.62 -27.26 10.21
N PRO A 119 -2.60 -27.78 9.53
CA PRO A 119 -2.79 -28.24 8.17
C PRO A 119 -3.35 -29.65 8.25
N GLN A 120 -4.66 -29.80 8.08
CA GLN A 120 -5.10 -30.92 7.25
C GLN A 120 -4.73 -30.53 5.81
N MET A 121 -3.45 -30.71 5.48
CA MET A 121 -2.95 -30.49 4.13
C MET A 121 -3.33 -31.73 3.31
N GLN A 122 -4.21 -31.55 2.34
CA GLN A 122 -4.35 -32.50 1.26
C GLN A 122 -3.73 -31.88 0.03
N THR A 123 -2.51 -32.29 -0.29
CA THR A 123 -1.94 -32.01 -1.61
C THR A 123 -2.81 -32.74 -2.63
N SER A 124 -3.77 -32.05 -3.24
CA SER A 124 -4.44 -32.59 -4.42
C SER A 124 -3.41 -32.57 -5.56
N THR A 125 -2.74 -33.69 -5.76
CA THR A 125 -1.84 -33.92 -6.90
C THR A 125 -2.60 -34.00 -8.23
N ASP A 126 -3.93 -33.95 -8.21
CA ASP A 126 -4.76 -33.95 -9.40
C ASP A 126 -4.81 -32.55 -10.04
N LEU A 127 -3.71 -32.21 -10.73
CA LEU A 127 -3.54 -31.00 -11.55
C LEU A 127 -4.59 -30.88 -12.66
N ASN A 128 -5.36 -31.93 -12.92
CA ASN A 128 -6.41 -31.96 -13.95
C ASN A 128 -7.79 -31.57 -13.42
N SER A 129 -7.97 -31.42 -12.10
CA SER A 129 -9.26 -31.01 -11.55
C SER A 129 -9.52 -29.53 -11.81
N ALA A 130 -10.73 -29.20 -12.27
CA ALA A 130 -11.13 -27.82 -12.45
C ALA A 130 -11.29 -27.14 -11.08
N MET A 131 -10.72 -25.94 -10.96
CA MET A 131 -10.90 -25.05 -9.81
C MET A 131 -12.41 -24.83 -9.54
N PRO A 132 -12.93 -25.20 -8.35
CA PRO A 132 -14.33 -24.97 -8.02
C PRO A 132 -14.66 -23.47 -7.96
N SER A 133 -15.85 -23.09 -8.39
CA SER A 133 -16.32 -21.70 -8.31
C SER A 133 -16.48 -21.28 -6.85
N GLY A 134 -15.97 -20.09 -6.50
CA GLY A 134 -16.12 -19.52 -5.14
C GLY A 134 -15.03 -19.91 -4.14
N THR A 135 -14.00 -20.66 -4.55
CA THR A 135 -12.82 -20.93 -3.69
C THR A 135 -11.96 -19.69 -3.48
N ARG A 136 -11.29 -19.62 -2.32
CA ARG A 136 -10.34 -18.54 -2.00
C ARG A 136 -8.97 -18.89 -2.55
N LEU A 137 -8.37 -17.99 -3.33
CA LEU A 137 -7.07 -18.26 -3.92
C LEU A 137 -5.94 -18.07 -2.90
N LEU A 138 -4.91 -18.90 -3.02
CA LEU A 138 -3.61 -18.73 -2.38
C LEU A 138 -2.65 -18.08 -3.39
N HIS A 139 -2.01 -17.02 -2.93
CA HIS A 139 -1.07 -16.23 -3.71
C HIS A 139 0.31 -16.28 -3.08
N PHE A 140 1.32 -16.60 -3.89
CA PHE A 140 2.69 -16.27 -3.58
C PHE A 140 2.94 -14.82 -4.01
N LYS A 141 3.47 -14.02 -3.08
CA LYS A 141 3.67 -12.59 -3.30
C LYS A 141 5.10 -12.19 -2.98
N PHE A 142 5.62 -11.27 -3.79
CA PHE A 142 6.72 -10.41 -3.38
C PHE A 142 6.19 -8.98 -3.39
N GLU A 143 6.28 -8.29 -2.26
CA GLU A 143 5.92 -6.88 -2.14
C GLU A 143 7.20 -6.09 -1.81
N PRO A 144 7.60 -5.10 -2.62
CA PRO A 144 8.84 -4.35 -2.39
C PRO A 144 8.69 -3.32 -1.26
N LEU A 145 9.75 -2.53 -1.03
CA LEU A 145 9.74 -1.45 -0.05
C LEU A 145 8.54 -0.51 -0.26
N ILE A 146 7.90 -0.16 0.86
CA ILE A 146 6.93 0.95 0.95
C ILE A 146 7.31 1.85 2.13
N LEU A 147 7.34 3.16 1.92
CA LEU A 147 7.53 4.15 2.98
C LEU A 147 6.46 5.24 2.88
N HIS A 148 6.02 5.73 4.03
CA HIS A 148 5.26 6.98 4.11
C HIS A 148 6.10 8.03 4.85
N ILE A 149 6.33 9.17 4.21
CA ILE A 149 7.19 10.24 4.71
C ILE A 149 6.36 11.52 4.79
N LEU A 150 6.14 12.01 6.00
CA LEU A 150 5.59 13.34 6.24
C LEU A 150 6.71 14.37 6.06
N CYS A 151 6.50 15.32 5.16
CA CYS A 151 7.43 16.38 4.82
C CYS A 151 6.93 17.71 5.40
N SER A 152 7.81 18.61 5.81
CA SER A 152 7.44 19.90 6.41
C SER A 152 6.78 20.87 5.44
N SER A 153 7.02 20.70 4.13
CA SER A 153 6.52 21.56 3.06
C SER A 153 6.39 20.81 1.74
N LEU A 154 5.73 21.42 0.76
CA LEU A 154 5.68 20.91 -0.61
C LEU A 154 7.08 20.83 -1.24
N TRP A 155 8.01 21.72 -0.88
CA TRP A 155 9.37 21.70 -1.41
C TRP A 155 10.17 20.49 -0.91
N ALA A 156 10.08 20.19 0.38
CA ALA A 156 10.64 18.98 0.95
C ALA A 156 10.03 17.72 0.30
N ALA A 157 8.69 17.68 0.13
CA ALA A 157 8.01 16.59 -0.56
C ALA A 157 8.50 16.41 -2.01
N ARG A 158 8.72 17.51 -2.74
CA ARG A 158 9.26 17.47 -4.11
C ARG A 158 10.65 16.84 -4.17
N LYS A 159 11.54 17.20 -3.24
CA LYS A 159 12.88 16.58 -3.14
C LYS A 159 12.80 15.07 -2.94
N VAL A 160 11.98 14.63 -1.99
CA VAL A 160 11.74 13.19 -1.73
C VAL A 160 11.20 12.49 -2.97
N LEU A 161 10.20 13.06 -3.65
CA LEU A 161 9.63 12.47 -4.86
C LEU A 161 10.65 12.31 -5.99
N ILE A 162 11.46 13.34 -6.25
CA ILE A 162 12.50 13.27 -7.30
C ILE A 162 13.50 12.18 -6.98
N ALA A 163 14.02 12.13 -5.74
CA ALA A 163 14.92 11.08 -5.29
C ALA A 163 14.28 9.69 -5.43
N SER A 164 13.01 9.56 -5.06
CA SER A 164 12.26 8.30 -5.14
C SER A 164 12.10 7.80 -6.57
N GLN A 165 11.68 8.66 -7.48
CA GLN A 165 11.50 8.30 -8.89
C GLN A 165 12.84 7.96 -9.55
N ALA A 166 13.90 8.71 -9.26
CA ALA A 166 15.25 8.43 -9.74
C ALA A 166 15.80 7.09 -9.21
N ALA A 167 15.46 6.71 -7.98
CA ALA A 167 15.81 5.42 -7.39
C ALA A 167 14.99 4.23 -7.91
N GLY A 168 13.98 4.47 -8.76
CA GLY A 168 13.13 3.43 -9.34
C GLY A 168 11.81 3.19 -8.61
N PHE A 169 11.43 4.03 -7.65
CA PHE A 169 10.11 4.04 -7.01
C PHE A 169 9.13 4.89 -7.81
N ARG A 170 8.80 4.44 -9.03
CA ARG A 170 8.07 5.24 -10.02
C ARG A 170 6.61 5.52 -9.65
N GLU A 171 6.02 4.66 -8.85
CA GLU A 171 4.64 4.78 -8.37
C GLU A 171 4.51 5.64 -7.09
N SER A 172 5.58 6.35 -6.72
CA SER A 172 5.60 7.29 -5.60
C SER A 172 4.81 8.56 -5.90
N GLY A 173 4.13 9.10 -4.89
CA GLY A 173 3.28 10.28 -5.06
C GLY A 173 2.92 10.96 -3.75
N ILE A 174 2.36 12.18 -3.85
CA ILE A 174 1.79 12.89 -2.71
C ILE A 174 0.43 12.27 -2.38
N SER A 175 0.27 11.78 -1.16
CA SER A 175 -0.97 11.12 -0.70
C SER A 175 -1.90 12.06 0.06
N SER A 176 -1.37 13.15 0.63
CA SER A 176 -2.18 14.22 1.23
C SER A 176 -1.45 15.56 1.19
N VAL A 177 -2.24 16.63 1.08
CA VAL A 177 -1.80 18.03 1.07
C VAL A 177 -2.59 18.75 2.16
N PRO A 178 -2.04 19.78 2.82
CA PRO A 178 -2.79 20.59 3.78
C PRO A 178 -4.10 21.11 3.15
N GLU A 179 -5.21 20.97 3.88
CA GLU A 179 -6.46 21.64 3.48
C GLU A 179 -6.26 23.15 3.58
N PRO A 180 -6.68 23.93 2.57
CA PRO A 180 -6.65 25.38 2.67
C PRO A 180 -7.58 25.83 3.81
N ALA A 181 -7.17 26.86 4.54
CA ALA A 181 -8.00 27.46 5.57
C ALA A 181 -9.36 27.84 4.97
N ARG A 182 -10.42 27.20 5.46
CA ARG A 182 -11.79 27.48 5.02
C ARG A 182 -12.12 28.90 5.49
N PRO A 183 -12.51 29.84 4.62
CA PRO A 183 -12.94 31.15 5.08
C PRO A 183 -14.12 30.96 6.03
N THR A 184 -13.97 31.42 7.26
CA THR A 184 -15.03 31.43 8.26
C THR A 184 -16.07 32.45 7.82
N ASN A 185 -17.00 32.03 6.96
CA ASN A 185 -18.26 32.74 6.82
C ASN A 185 -19.06 32.42 8.08
N THR A 186 -18.92 33.26 9.10
CA THR A 186 -19.91 33.36 10.18
C THR A 186 -21.23 33.80 9.54
N PRO A 187 -22.29 32.98 9.54
CA PRO A 187 -23.61 33.49 9.22
C PRO A 187 -24.10 34.19 10.48
N THR A 188 -24.14 35.52 10.45
CA THR A 188 -24.96 36.29 11.38
C THR A 188 -26.39 35.79 11.20
N SER A 189 -26.96 35.28 12.29
CA SER A 189 -28.34 34.83 12.38
C SER A 189 -29.30 35.95 11.98
N THR A 190 -30.11 35.70 10.97
CA THR A 190 -31.45 36.29 10.89
C THR A 190 -32.42 35.19 10.52
N GLN A 191 -33.37 34.95 11.42
CA GLN A 191 -34.45 33.98 11.30
C GLN A 191 -35.39 34.35 10.14
N ALA A 192 -35.85 33.35 9.40
CA ALA A 192 -37.20 33.31 8.82
C ALA A 192 -37.58 31.85 8.50
N GLU A 193 -38.49 31.34 9.33
CA GLU A 193 -39.56 30.35 9.05
C GLU A 193 -40.17 30.55 7.65
N SER A 194 -40.87 29.63 6.96
CA SER A 194 -41.35 28.26 7.17
C SER A 194 -41.97 27.76 5.85
N THR A 195 -42.24 26.45 5.76
CA THR A 195 -43.30 25.76 4.97
C THR A 195 -43.22 25.67 3.44
N GLY A 196 -43.55 24.47 2.92
CA GLY A 196 -44.09 24.28 1.57
C GLY A 196 -43.60 23.06 0.81
N LEU A 197 -43.97 21.86 1.26
CA LEU A 197 -44.03 20.65 0.42
C LEU A 197 -45.25 20.76 -0.51
N GLU A 198 -45.08 20.73 -1.82
CA GLU A 198 -46.09 20.18 -2.74
C GLU A 198 -45.42 19.48 -3.94
N GLN A 199 -45.74 18.19 -4.08
CA GLN A 199 -45.59 17.37 -5.27
C GLN A 199 -46.56 17.84 -6.35
N LEU A 200 -46.16 17.83 -7.62
CA LEU A 200 -47.07 17.48 -8.71
C LEU A 200 -46.36 16.66 -9.80
N ASP A 201 -46.95 15.50 -10.06
CA ASP A 201 -46.68 14.52 -11.09
C ASP A 201 -46.93 15.03 -12.52
N GLY A 202 -46.18 14.46 -13.47
CA GLY A 202 -46.82 13.70 -14.54
C GLY A 202 -46.91 14.29 -15.96
N ARG A 203 -46.28 13.52 -16.89
CA ARG A 203 -46.61 13.35 -18.33
C ARG A 203 -46.14 14.51 -19.23
N HIS A 204 -45.65 14.33 -20.45
CA HIS A 204 -46.00 13.36 -21.48
C HIS A 204 -44.90 13.36 -22.58
N PHE A 205 -44.45 12.18 -23.01
CA PHE A 205 -43.69 12.00 -24.25
C PHE A 205 -44.63 12.26 -25.44
N THR A 206 -44.18 13.06 -26.41
CA THR A 206 -44.61 12.96 -27.82
C THR A 206 -43.42 13.24 -28.74
N GLU A 207 -43.22 12.32 -29.68
CA GLU A 207 -42.22 12.37 -30.75
C GLU A 207 -42.58 13.41 -31.81
N ARG A 208 -41.55 14.08 -32.39
CA ARG A 208 -41.57 14.52 -33.78
C ARG A 208 -40.17 14.38 -34.39
N GLU A 209 -40.12 13.60 -35.46
CA GLU A 209 -39.00 13.47 -36.40
C GLU A 209 -38.73 14.80 -37.13
N GLY A 210 -37.48 15.00 -37.57
CA GLY A 210 -37.16 16.03 -38.55
C GLY A 210 -35.69 16.43 -38.65
N ALA A 211 -35.00 15.81 -39.62
CA ALA A 211 -33.98 16.38 -40.50
C ALA A 211 -32.57 16.75 -39.98
N ASP A 212 -31.60 16.25 -40.76
CA ASP A 212 -30.17 16.51 -40.74
C ASP A 212 -29.77 17.98 -40.65
N VAL A 213 -28.93 18.33 -39.68
CA VAL A 213 -28.06 19.51 -39.74
C VAL A 213 -26.68 19.18 -39.15
N ALA A 214 -25.67 19.37 -39.99
CA ALA A 214 -24.25 19.15 -39.74
C ALA A 214 -23.75 19.70 -38.38
N ARG A 215 -23.25 18.83 -37.50
CA ARG A 215 -22.58 19.25 -36.24
C ARG A 215 -21.08 19.44 -36.43
N GLY A 216 -20.70 20.54 -37.07
CA GLY A 216 -19.37 21.15 -36.92
C GLY A 216 -19.28 21.97 -35.62
N GLY A 217 -19.57 21.36 -34.46
CA GLY A 217 -19.52 22.05 -33.17
C GLY A 217 -18.15 21.90 -32.51
N LYS A 218 -17.30 22.94 -32.58
CA LYS A 218 -16.11 23.01 -31.71
C LYS A 218 -16.58 22.96 -30.25
N ARG A 219 -16.25 21.88 -29.53
CA ARG A 219 -16.48 21.77 -28.09
C ARG A 219 -15.73 22.90 -27.39
N GLN A 220 -16.43 23.96 -27.02
CA GLN A 220 -15.87 25.06 -26.25
C GLN A 220 -16.02 24.73 -24.77
N TYR A 221 -14.94 24.22 -24.17
CA TYR A 221 -14.88 24.01 -22.73
C TYR A 221 -15.03 25.38 -22.05
N PRO A 222 -15.91 25.53 -21.04
CA PRO A 222 -16.01 26.77 -20.29
C PRO A 222 -14.64 27.08 -19.68
N LYS A 223 -14.06 28.22 -20.06
CA LYS A 223 -12.85 28.74 -19.41
C LYS A 223 -13.25 29.11 -17.99
N ARG A 224 -13.01 28.20 -17.04
CA ARG A 224 -13.11 28.49 -15.62
C ARG A 224 -12.16 29.65 -15.32
N GLU A 225 -12.70 30.79 -14.94
CA GLU A 225 -11.89 31.90 -14.45
C GLU A 225 -11.02 31.36 -13.31
N ARG A 226 -9.70 31.39 -13.52
CA ARG A 226 -8.74 31.13 -12.46
C ARG A 226 -8.84 32.29 -11.48
N LYS A 227 -9.72 32.18 -10.49
CA LYS A 227 -9.54 32.94 -9.25
C LYS A 227 -8.16 32.54 -8.74
N SER A 228 -7.24 33.51 -8.71
CA SER A 228 -5.92 33.38 -8.11
C SER A 228 -6.10 33.24 -6.60
N GLN A 229 -6.58 32.08 -6.18
CA GLN A 229 -6.61 31.69 -4.79
C GLN A 229 -5.15 31.39 -4.45
N LYS A 230 -4.49 32.36 -3.80
CA LYS A 230 -3.18 32.16 -3.17
C LYS A 230 -3.35 31.01 -2.17
N GLN A 231 -3.13 29.78 -2.62
CA GLN A 231 -2.96 28.63 -1.74
C GLN A 231 -1.79 28.97 -0.83
N THR A 232 -2.05 29.09 0.47
CA THR A 232 -0.99 29.05 1.47
C THR A 232 -0.48 27.61 1.48
N LEU A 233 0.56 27.34 0.67
CA LEU A 233 1.23 26.05 0.51
C LEU A 233 2.02 25.60 1.76
N ASP A 234 1.93 26.36 2.85
CA ASP A 234 2.65 26.12 4.10
C ASP A 234 1.90 25.11 4.97
N GLY A 235 2.22 23.84 4.78
CA GLY A 235 1.87 22.82 5.75
C GLY A 235 2.45 21.46 5.41
N PRO A 236 2.33 20.49 6.33
CA PRO A 236 2.90 19.16 6.15
C PRO A 236 2.30 18.41 4.96
N VAL A 237 3.14 17.80 4.14
CA VAL A 237 2.75 17.04 2.94
C VAL A 237 3.15 15.58 3.11
N MET A 238 2.23 14.64 2.85
CA MET A 238 2.53 13.21 2.91
C MET A 238 3.00 12.69 1.56
N VAL A 239 4.15 12.03 1.53
CA VAL A 239 4.67 11.32 0.35
C VAL A 239 4.65 9.82 0.61
N ALA A 240 4.03 9.07 -0.30
CA ALA A 240 4.16 7.61 -0.34
C ALA A 240 5.26 7.25 -1.34
N VAL A 241 6.30 6.56 -0.85
CA VAL A 241 7.38 5.98 -1.68
C VAL A 241 7.08 4.51 -1.88
N ARG A 242 6.88 4.09 -3.13
CA ARG A 242 6.49 2.71 -3.45
C ARG A 242 6.85 2.34 -4.87
N THR A 243 6.91 1.03 -5.13
CA THR A 243 6.94 0.53 -6.49
C THR A 243 6.11 -0.73 -6.69
N THR A 244 5.55 -0.90 -7.88
CA THR A 244 4.95 -2.18 -8.32
C THR A 244 5.85 -2.93 -9.30
N GLY A 245 6.88 -2.27 -9.85
CA GLY A 245 7.77 -2.88 -10.85
C GLY A 245 8.66 -4.02 -10.35
N LEU A 246 8.65 -4.33 -9.05
CA LEU A 246 9.30 -5.50 -8.46
C LEU A 246 8.29 -6.51 -7.89
N ALA A 247 7.00 -6.19 -7.87
CA ALA A 247 6.01 -7.02 -7.25
C ALA A 247 5.87 -8.37 -7.98
N ILE A 248 5.63 -9.42 -7.21
CA ILE A 248 5.18 -10.72 -7.71
C ILE A 248 3.82 -10.95 -7.08
N ASP A 249 2.87 -11.40 -7.89
CA ASP A 249 1.57 -11.88 -7.43
C ASP A 249 1.20 -13.07 -8.32
N ALA A 250 1.36 -14.27 -7.76
CA ALA A 250 1.19 -15.52 -8.50
C ALA A 250 0.24 -16.45 -7.74
N PRO A 251 -0.89 -16.87 -8.33
CA PRO A 251 -1.73 -17.89 -7.73
C PRO A 251 -0.96 -19.22 -7.68
N VAL A 252 -0.98 -19.88 -6.52
CA VAL A 252 -0.27 -21.15 -6.27
C VAL A 252 -1.20 -22.26 -5.79
N GLY A 253 -2.41 -21.92 -5.39
CA GLY A 253 -3.38 -22.88 -4.87
C GLY A 253 -4.66 -22.20 -4.47
N TYR A 254 -5.46 -22.92 -3.68
CA TYR A 254 -6.72 -22.43 -3.15
C TYR A 254 -7.09 -23.17 -1.86
N LEU A 255 -8.04 -22.59 -1.14
CA LEU A 255 -8.74 -23.27 -0.04
C LEU A 255 -10.03 -23.87 -0.59
N GLY A 256 -10.15 -25.20 -0.47
CA GLY A 256 -11.36 -25.93 -0.86
C GLY A 256 -12.51 -25.74 0.14
N GLU A 257 -13.70 -26.22 -0.21
CA GLU A 257 -14.88 -26.22 0.66
C GLU A 257 -14.70 -27.07 1.93
N ASP A 258 -13.74 -28.00 1.89
CA ASP A 258 -13.32 -28.88 2.97
C ASP A 258 -12.29 -28.22 3.91
N ASP A 259 -12.09 -26.90 3.80
CA ASP A 259 -11.07 -26.11 4.52
C ASP A 259 -9.63 -26.63 4.32
N ASN A 260 -9.41 -27.47 3.31
CA ASN A 260 -8.09 -27.98 2.95
C ASN A 260 -7.42 -27.09 1.91
N ILE A 261 -6.14 -26.79 2.13
CA ILE A 261 -5.30 -26.09 1.16
C ILE A 261 -4.90 -27.06 0.05
N LYS A 262 -5.24 -26.70 -1.19
CA LYS A 262 -4.94 -27.44 -2.42
C LYS A 262 -4.01 -26.62 -3.30
N LEU A 263 -2.80 -27.12 -3.52
CA LEU A 263 -1.83 -26.50 -4.42
C LEU A 263 -2.12 -26.91 -5.86
N VAL A 264 -2.04 -25.96 -6.79
CA VAL A 264 -2.22 -26.19 -8.24
C VAL A 264 -0.92 -26.05 -9.02
N VAL A 265 0.20 -25.94 -8.29
CA VAL A 265 1.55 -25.79 -8.84
C VAL A 265 2.46 -26.83 -8.23
N SER A 266 3.51 -27.19 -8.98
CA SER A 266 4.55 -28.10 -8.48
C SER A 266 5.53 -27.40 -7.55
N ASP A 267 6.25 -28.19 -6.75
CA ASP A 267 7.36 -27.69 -5.92
C ASP A 267 8.46 -27.02 -6.77
N ALA A 268 8.70 -27.51 -8.00
CA ALA A 268 9.63 -26.88 -8.93
C ALA A 268 9.19 -25.46 -9.33
N TYR A 269 7.88 -25.25 -9.54
CA TYR A 269 7.34 -23.93 -9.83
C TYR A 269 7.45 -23.00 -8.60
N LEU A 270 7.06 -23.50 -7.42
CA LEU A 270 7.13 -22.72 -6.18
C LEU A 270 8.60 -22.38 -5.82
N SER A 271 9.54 -23.28 -6.05
CA SER A 271 10.98 -23.03 -5.90
C SER A 271 11.46 -21.93 -6.86
N GLY A 272 10.96 -21.95 -8.11
CA GLY A 272 11.18 -20.88 -9.07
C GLY A 272 10.70 -19.51 -8.56
N LEU A 273 9.52 -19.46 -7.95
CA LEU A 273 8.98 -18.23 -7.35
C LEU A 273 9.80 -17.76 -6.14
N VAL A 274 10.25 -18.67 -5.27
CA VAL A 274 11.15 -18.35 -4.15
C VAL A 274 12.46 -17.74 -4.68
N ARG A 275 13.08 -18.36 -5.69
CA ARG A 275 14.30 -17.83 -6.31
C ARG A 275 14.07 -16.45 -6.92
N MET A 276 12.96 -16.25 -7.61
CA MET A 276 12.59 -14.93 -8.13
C MET A 276 12.39 -13.92 -7.00
N GLY A 277 11.71 -14.28 -5.91
CA GLY A 277 11.53 -13.45 -4.72
C GLY A 277 12.87 -13.01 -4.12
N ASN A 278 13.83 -13.93 -3.97
CA ASN A 278 15.19 -13.62 -3.51
C ASN A 278 15.92 -12.64 -4.44
N GLN A 279 15.79 -12.81 -5.77
CA GLN A 279 16.32 -11.84 -6.73
C GLN A 279 15.65 -10.47 -6.61
N ARG A 280 14.34 -10.44 -6.34
CA ARG A 280 13.60 -9.19 -6.08
C ARG A 280 14.06 -8.52 -4.80
N PHE A 281 14.39 -9.26 -3.74
CA PHE A 281 15.02 -8.69 -2.54
C PHE A 281 16.33 -7.98 -2.88
N ALA A 282 17.24 -8.62 -3.63
CA ALA A 282 18.51 -8.01 -4.02
C ALA A 282 18.29 -6.71 -4.81
N THR A 283 17.40 -6.73 -5.81
CA THR A 283 17.07 -5.52 -6.59
C THR A 283 16.40 -4.44 -5.72
N ASN A 284 15.55 -4.83 -4.78
CA ASN A 284 14.89 -3.92 -3.85
C ASN A 284 15.92 -3.27 -2.92
N GLU A 285 16.96 -3.98 -2.49
CA GLU A 285 18.09 -3.44 -1.71
C GLU A 285 18.87 -2.39 -2.49
N GLU A 286 19.20 -2.65 -3.76
CA GLU A 286 19.86 -1.66 -4.63
C GLU A 286 19.00 -0.39 -4.80
N ARG A 287 17.67 -0.54 -4.91
CA ARG A 287 16.76 0.60 -4.97
C ARG A 287 16.70 1.35 -3.65
N LYS A 288 16.65 0.65 -2.50
CA LYS A 288 16.73 1.24 -1.17
C LYS A 288 18.00 2.08 -1.00
N GLN A 289 19.15 1.56 -1.43
CA GLN A 289 20.41 2.29 -1.35
C GLN A 289 20.44 3.53 -2.26
N ARG A 290 19.90 3.44 -3.48
CA ARG A 290 19.76 4.60 -4.37
C ARG A 290 18.82 5.66 -3.80
N LEU A 291 17.69 5.24 -3.22
CA LEU A 291 16.74 6.11 -2.55
C LEU A 291 17.39 6.85 -1.39
N ARG A 292 18.08 6.10 -0.52
CA ARG A 292 18.86 6.65 0.60
C ARG A 292 19.81 7.74 0.11
N ASN A 293 20.68 7.40 -0.83
CA ASN A 293 21.68 8.33 -1.36
C ASN A 293 21.04 9.57 -2.00
N GLY A 294 19.97 9.37 -2.78
CA GLY A 294 19.23 10.47 -3.42
C GLY A 294 18.57 11.41 -2.42
N ILE A 295 17.96 10.88 -1.36
CA ILE A 295 17.37 11.69 -0.29
C ILE A 295 18.49 12.44 0.46
N MET A 296 19.54 11.75 0.92
CA MET A 296 20.63 12.39 1.64
C MET A 296 21.27 13.52 0.81
N GLN A 297 21.53 13.29 -0.47
CA GLN A 297 22.06 14.32 -1.37
C GLN A 297 21.09 15.50 -1.53
N ALA A 298 19.80 15.25 -1.68
CA ALA A 298 18.81 16.31 -1.87
C ALA A 298 18.64 17.21 -0.64
N PHE A 299 18.98 16.73 0.55
CA PHE A 299 18.84 17.44 1.82
C PHE A 299 20.17 17.82 2.49
N ARG A 300 21.31 17.65 1.79
CA ARG A 300 22.56 18.28 2.20
C ARG A 300 22.37 19.80 2.26
N VAL A 301 22.88 20.40 3.32
CA VAL A 301 23.07 21.84 3.38
C VAL A 301 24.29 22.12 2.52
N ASP A 302 24.14 22.98 1.51
CA ASP A 302 25.30 23.45 0.77
C ASP A 302 26.09 24.37 1.73
N ASP A 303 27.31 23.98 2.07
CA ASP A 303 28.26 24.78 2.87
C ASP A 303 28.72 26.03 2.09
#